data_AF-A0A969WN41-F1
#
_entry.id   AF-A0A969WN41-F1
#
_cell.length_a   1.000
_cell.length_b   1.000
_cell.length_c   1.000
_cell.angle_alpha   90.00
_cell.angle_beta   90.00
_cell.angle_gamma   90.00
#
_symmetry.space_group_name_H-M   'P 1'
#
loop_
_entity.id
_entity.type
_entity.pdbx_description
1 polymer ?
#
loop_
_entity_poly.entity_id
_entity_poly.type
_entity_poly.pdbx_seq_one_letter_code
_entity_poly.pdbx_strand_id
1 'polypeptide(L)'
;MAIDLNEDLLTEHAKSKANLERQVKQFEKDYNAFMEKARLGTFLSQASMESQQNELIEKQHRLQVLDEQLTNELLEKQADMNIKLFDSVMNYVKEFNQDQYDLILGNSSGAIVLYGKEGMDITEEVVSNLNKRYKDSKK
;
A
#
# COMPACT_ATOMS: atom_id res chain seq x y z
N MET A 1 9.70 13.19 -3.24
CA MET A 1 8.62 13.23 -2.23
C MET A 1 7.57 12.21 -2.58
N ALA A 2 6.72 12.45 -3.59
CA ALA A 2 5.69 11.51 -4.01
C ALA A 2 6.27 10.15 -4.43
N ILE A 3 7.38 10.17 -5.17
CA ILE A 3 8.08 8.96 -5.61
C ILE A 3 8.62 8.19 -4.40
N ASP A 4 9.35 8.84 -3.51
CA ASP A 4 9.97 8.24 -2.32
C ASP A 4 8.93 7.68 -1.33
N LEU A 5 7.87 8.44 -1.04
CA LEU A 5 6.77 8.00 -0.15
C LEU A 5 6.03 6.80 -0.74
N ASN A 6 5.80 6.79 -2.05
CA ASN A 6 5.17 5.68 -2.75
C ASN A 6 6.09 4.45 -2.79
N GLU A 7 7.39 4.64 -3.01
CA GLU A 7 8.39 3.57 -3.02
C GLU A 7 8.54 2.91 -1.65
N ASP A 8 8.59 3.71 -0.56
CA ASP A 8 8.64 3.20 0.81
C ASP A 8 7.39 2.39 1.16
N LEU A 9 6.19 2.91 0.82
CA LEU A 9 4.92 2.23 1.05
C LEU A 9 4.86 0.89 0.32
N LEU A 10 5.22 0.87 -0.96
CA LEU A 10 5.23 -0.34 -1.78
C LEU A 10 6.26 -1.35 -1.28
N THR A 11 7.42 -0.89 -0.81
CA THR A 11 8.47 -1.74 -0.26
C THR A 11 8.02 -2.43 1.02
N GLU A 12 7.42 -1.69 1.96
CA GLU A 12 6.92 -2.26 3.22
C GLU A 12 5.75 -3.22 2.99
N HIS A 13 4.85 -2.90 2.06
CA HIS A 13 3.77 -3.81 1.66
C HIS A 13 4.32 -5.08 1.00
N ALA A 14 5.31 -4.96 0.10
CA ALA A 14 5.94 -6.10 -0.55
C ALA A 14 6.63 -7.04 0.45
N LYS A 15 7.36 -6.49 1.45
CA LYS A 15 7.95 -7.29 2.53
C LYS A 15 6.89 -8.03 3.34
N SER A 16 5.78 -7.35 3.65
CA SER A 16 4.68 -7.92 4.43
C SER A 16 3.97 -9.05 3.68
N LYS A 17 3.68 -8.87 2.38
CA LYS A 17 3.14 -9.93 1.51
C LYS A 17 4.11 -11.11 1.35
N ALA A 18 5.40 -10.85 1.15
CA ALA A 18 6.40 -11.92 1.10
C ALA A 18 6.46 -12.72 2.42
N ASN A 19 6.28 -12.04 3.57
CA ASN A 19 6.19 -12.73 4.85
C ASN A 19 4.93 -13.58 4.98
N LEU A 20 3.77 -13.07 4.56
CA LEU A 20 2.52 -13.82 4.50
C LEU A 20 2.66 -15.07 3.62
N GLU A 21 3.22 -14.93 2.42
CA GLU A 21 3.45 -16.06 1.50
C GLU A 21 4.32 -17.15 2.13
N ARG A 22 5.38 -16.78 2.88
CA ARG A 22 6.20 -17.74 3.62
C ARG A 22 5.37 -18.49 4.66
N GLN A 23 4.49 -17.79 5.38
CA GLN A 23 3.63 -18.42 6.38
C GLN A 23 2.57 -19.33 5.75
N VAL A 24 2.00 -18.94 4.60
CA VAL A 24 1.07 -19.77 3.82
C VAL A 24 1.75 -21.05 3.35
N LYS A 25 2.96 -20.95 2.76
CA LYS A 25 3.75 -22.12 2.35
C LYS A 25 4.08 -23.03 3.53
N GLN A 26 4.35 -22.47 4.71
CA GLN A 26 4.58 -23.27 5.91
C GLN A 26 3.28 -23.96 6.36
N PHE A 27 2.16 -23.25 6.36
CA PHE A 27 0.85 -23.82 6.66
C PHE A 27 0.49 -24.98 5.72
N GLU A 28 0.69 -24.84 4.41
CA GLU A 28 0.47 -25.92 3.44
C GLU A 28 1.31 -27.17 3.75
N LYS A 29 2.58 -26.98 4.13
CA LYS A 29 3.45 -28.08 4.57
C LYS A 29 2.92 -28.74 5.84
N ASP A 30 2.55 -27.95 6.84
CA ASP A 30 2.03 -28.45 8.13
C ASP A 30 0.73 -29.23 7.92
N TYR A 31 -0.16 -28.71 7.07
CA TYR A 31 -1.42 -29.35 6.70
C TYR A 31 -1.21 -30.67 5.96
N ASN A 32 -0.31 -30.69 4.97
CA ASN A 32 0.01 -31.92 4.24
C ASN A 32 0.63 -32.98 5.16
N ALA A 33 1.50 -32.57 6.09
CA ALA A 33 2.08 -33.48 7.08
C ALA A 33 1.01 -34.03 8.04
N PHE A 34 0.05 -33.21 8.46
CA PHE A 34 -1.10 -33.65 9.26
C PHE A 34 -1.95 -34.67 8.50
N MET A 35 -2.31 -34.39 7.24
CA MET A 35 -3.10 -35.28 6.39
C MET A 35 -2.41 -36.63 6.18
N GLU A 36 -1.10 -36.63 5.96
CA GLU A 36 -0.33 -37.87 5.81
C GLU A 36 -0.29 -38.68 7.11
N LYS A 37 -0.07 -38.03 8.27
CA LYS A 37 -0.16 -38.72 9.57
C LYS A 37 -1.54 -39.31 9.83
N ALA A 38 -2.60 -38.59 9.44
CA ALA A 38 -3.98 -39.05 9.59
C ALA A 38 -4.24 -40.28 8.74
N ARG A 39 -3.81 -40.24 7.47
CA ARG A 39 -3.93 -41.36 6.52
C ARG A 39 -3.15 -42.59 6.98
N LEU A 40 -1.94 -42.39 7.52
CA LEU A 40 -1.09 -43.47 8.02
C LEU A 40 -1.46 -43.95 9.44
N GLY A 41 -2.38 -43.26 10.13
CA GLY A 41 -2.78 -43.59 11.50
C GLY A 41 -1.64 -43.45 12.52
N THR A 42 -0.67 -42.57 12.28
CA THR A 42 0.56 -42.45 13.11
C THR A 42 0.44 -41.44 14.25
N PHE A 43 -0.77 -40.97 14.54
CA PHE A 43 -1.02 -40.11 15.71
C PHE A 43 -0.87 -40.86 17.02
N LEU A 44 -0.31 -40.19 18.04
CA LEU A 44 -0.12 -40.75 19.38
C LEU A 44 -1.45 -41.01 20.10
N SER A 45 -2.45 -40.16 19.86
CA SER A 45 -3.79 -40.28 20.42
C SER A 45 -4.79 -39.45 19.61
N GLN A 46 -6.08 -39.75 19.79
CA GLN A 46 -7.18 -38.95 19.22
C GLN A 46 -7.11 -37.49 19.67
N ALA A 47 -6.85 -37.24 20.96
CA ALA A 47 -6.72 -35.89 21.50
C ALA A 47 -5.55 -35.10 20.87
N SER A 48 -4.43 -35.77 20.55
CA SER A 48 -3.31 -35.13 19.85
C SER A 48 -3.68 -34.74 18.42
N MET A 49 -4.45 -35.58 17.72
CA MET A 49 -4.94 -35.28 16.38
C MET A 49 -5.91 -34.09 16.39
N GLU A 50 -6.87 -34.07 17.32
CA GLU A 50 -7.84 -32.96 17.47
C GLU A 50 -7.14 -31.63 17.81
N SER A 51 -6.16 -31.66 18.72
CA SER A 51 -5.37 -30.47 19.06
C SER A 51 -4.65 -29.91 17.82
N GLN A 52 -3.97 -30.78 17.06
CA GLN A 52 -3.24 -30.34 15.87
C GLN A 52 -4.18 -29.85 14.76
N GLN A 53 -5.36 -30.45 14.62
CA GLN A 53 -6.40 -29.99 13.70
C GLN A 53 -6.88 -28.58 14.08
N ASN A 54 -7.17 -28.33 15.36
CA ASN A 54 -7.60 -27.03 15.84
C ASN A 54 -6.53 -25.95 15.60
N GLU A 55 -5.27 -26.25 15.88
CA GLU A 55 -4.15 -25.34 15.60
C GLU A 55 -4.06 -24.96 14.11
N LEU A 56 -4.29 -25.92 13.20
CA LEU A 56 -4.32 -25.68 11.76
C LEU A 56 -5.50 -24.78 11.36
N ILE A 57 -6.70 -25.03 11.89
CA ILE A 57 -7.88 -24.20 11.62
C ILE A 57 -7.65 -22.76 12.08
N GLU A 58 -7.15 -22.58 13.31
CA GLU A 58 -6.84 -21.26 13.82
C GLU A 58 -5.75 -20.56 13.00
N LYS A 59 -4.71 -21.30 12.58
CA LYS A 59 -3.64 -20.76 11.74
C LYS A 59 -4.18 -20.31 10.38
N GLN A 60 -5.07 -21.09 9.76
CA GLN A 60 -5.73 -20.72 8.52
C GLN A 60 -6.53 -19.42 8.69
N HIS A 61 -7.35 -19.32 9.74
CA HIS A 61 -8.13 -18.11 10.02
C HIS A 61 -7.22 -16.89 10.25
N ARG A 62 -6.16 -17.04 11.03
CA ARG A 62 -5.18 -15.96 11.25
C ARG A 62 -4.53 -15.48 9.95
N LEU A 63 -4.21 -16.39 9.03
CA LEU A 63 -3.62 -16.03 7.73
C LEU A 63 -4.61 -15.28 6.84
N GLN A 64 -5.89 -15.66 6.85
CA GLN A 64 -6.94 -14.96 6.11
C GLN A 64 -7.16 -13.55 6.65
N VAL A 65 -7.29 -13.40 7.97
CA VAL A 65 -7.43 -12.09 8.63
C VAL A 65 -6.21 -11.20 8.34
N LEU A 66 -5.00 -11.76 8.40
CA LEU A 66 -3.78 -11.02 8.11
C LEU A 66 -3.74 -10.52 6.66
N ASP A 67 -4.18 -11.34 5.70
CA ASP A 67 -4.22 -10.94 4.29
C ASP A 67 -5.18 -9.78 4.04
N GLU A 68 -6.37 -9.84 4.64
CA GLU A 68 -7.37 -8.77 4.58
C GLU A 68 -6.85 -7.49 5.23
N GLN A 69 -6.25 -7.59 6.42
CA GLN A 69 -5.64 -6.46 7.13
C GLN A 69 -4.57 -5.76 6.30
N LEU A 70 -3.62 -6.52 5.73
CA LEU A 70 -2.55 -5.96 4.90
C LEU A 70 -3.11 -5.23 3.67
N THR A 71 -4.19 -5.75 3.10
CA THR A 71 -4.84 -5.16 1.92
C THR A 71 -5.56 -3.86 2.28
N ASN A 72 -6.31 -3.85 3.39
CA ASN A 72 -7.00 -2.66 3.88
C ASN A 72 -6.01 -1.57 4.31
N GLU A 73 -4.93 -1.95 5.01
CA GLU A 73 -3.88 -1.02 5.43
C GLU A 73 -3.19 -0.37 4.23
N LEU A 74 -2.94 -1.12 3.15
CA LEU A 74 -2.39 -0.56 1.93
C LEU A 74 -3.32 0.49 1.31
N LEU A 75 -4.62 0.16 1.21
CA LEU A 75 -5.62 1.08 0.64
C LEU A 75 -5.73 2.37 1.45
N GLU A 76 -5.76 2.26 2.79
CA GLU A 76 -5.81 3.40 3.71
C GLU A 76 -4.55 4.27 3.56
N LYS A 77 -3.35 3.67 3.59
CA LYS A 77 -2.09 4.40 3.41
C LYS A 77 -2.00 5.07 2.05
N GLN A 78 -2.50 4.44 0.99
CA GLN A 78 -2.54 5.05 -0.35
C GLN A 78 -3.48 6.26 -0.38
N ALA A 79 -4.66 6.16 0.24
CA ALA A 79 -5.60 7.27 0.34
C ALA A 79 -5.00 8.44 1.13
N ASP A 80 -4.41 8.18 2.29
CA ASP A 80 -3.74 9.16 3.13
C ASP A 80 -2.56 9.83 2.40
N MET A 81 -1.78 9.06 1.66
CA MET A 81 -0.70 9.59 0.83
C MET A 81 -1.24 10.53 -0.24
N ASN A 82 -2.31 10.14 -0.94
CA ASN A 82 -2.92 10.97 -1.97
C ASN A 82 -3.44 12.29 -1.38
N ILE A 83 -4.05 12.27 -0.19
CA ILE A 83 -4.50 13.47 0.52
C ILE A 83 -3.30 14.37 0.82
N LYS A 84 -2.23 13.83 1.43
CA LYS A 84 -1.02 14.60 1.77
C LYS A 84 -0.34 15.19 0.54
N LEU A 85 -0.31 14.46 -0.57
CA LEU A 85 0.22 14.95 -1.84
C LEU A 85 -0.62 16.10 -2.39
N PHE A 86 -1.95 15.94 -2.39
CA PHE A 86 -2.86 16.98 -2.84
C PHE A 86 -2.73 18.25 -1.99
N ASP A 87 -2.70 18.11 -0.65
CA ASP A 87 -2.52 19.24 0.26
C ASP A 87 -1.17 19.93 0.05
N SER A 88 -0.10 19.16 -0.14
CA SER A 88 1.23 19.71 -0.45
C SER A 88 1.23 20.51 -1.75
N VAL A 89 0.59 19.99 -2.80
CA VAL A 89 0.46 20.69 -4.08
C VAL A 89 -0.37 21.95 -3.90
N MET A 90 -1.52 21.86 -3.23
CA MET A 90 -2.43 22.98 -3.03
C MET A 90 -1.81 24.12 -2.22
N ASN A 91 -1.09 23.79 -1.14
CA ASN A 91 -0.38 24.77 -0.33
C ASN A 91 0.72 25.46 -1.14
N TYR A 92 1.49 24.70 -1.91
CA TYR A 92 2.51 25.27 -2.78
C TYR A 92 1.90 26.15 -3.87
N VAL A 93 0.83 25.72 -4.53
CA VAL A 93 0.17 26.51 -5.59
C VAL A 93 -0.35 27.85 -5.04
N LYS A 94 -0.91 27.87 -3.82
CA LYS A 94 -1.30 29.12 -3.15
C LYS A 94 -0.11 30.05 -2.90
N GLU A 95 1.02 29.51 -2.42
CA GLU A 95 2.25 30.28 -2.20
C GLU A 95 2.86 30.78 -3.51
N PHE A 96 2.83 29.96 -4.56
CA PHE A 96 3.36 30.26 -5.89
C PHE A 96 2.56 31.35 -6.60
N ASN A 97 1.22 31.30 -6.50
CA ASN A 97 0.35 32.17 -7.28
C ASN A 97 0.65 33.66 -7.05
N GLN A 98 0.94 34.09 -5.81
CA GLN A 98 1.27 35.51 -5.48
C GLN A 98 0.39 36.55 -6.21
N ASP A 99 -0.91 36.29 -6.35
CA ASP A 99 -1.90 37.09 -7.09
C ASP A 99 -1.67 37.22 -8.62
N GLN A 100 -0.86 36.36 -9.23
CA GLN A 100 -0.59 36.31 -10.68
C GLN A 100 -1.75 35.73 -11.49
N TYR A 101 -2.46 34.75 -10.93
CA TYR A 101 -3.59 34.09 -11.58
C TYR A 101 -4.85 34.19 -10.70
N ASP A 102 -5.95 34.63 -11.30
CA ASP A 102 -7.27 34.64 -10.62
C ASP A 102 -7.84 33.22 -10.46
N LEU A 103 -7.43 32.29 -11.32
CA LEU A 103 -7.92 30.92 -11.34
C LEU A 103 -6.86 29.95 -11.87
N ILE A 104 -6.61 28.87 -11.12
CA ILE A 104 -5.77 27.75 -11.52
C ILE A 104 -6.65 26.50 -11.58
N LEU A 105 -6.64 25.84 -12.74
CA LEU A 105 -7.48 24.67 -13.01
C LEU A 105 -6.63 23.41 -13.06
N GLY A 106 -7.11 22.32 -12.44
CA GLY A 106 -6.51 21.01 -12.61
C GLY A 106 -6.72 20.47 -14.03
N ASN A 107 -5.75 19.73 -14.55
CA ASN A 107 -5.76 19.09 -15.88
C ASN A 107 -5.74 17.55 -15.82
N SER A 108 -5.99 16.95 -14.65
CA SER A 108 -6.04 15.49 -14.47
C SER A 108 -7.16 14.85 -15.28
N SER A 109 -7.05 13.56 -15.61
CA SER A 109 -8.13 12.82 -16.28
C SER A 109 -9.45 12.95 -15.50
N GLY A 110 -10.50 13.45 -16.17
CA GLY A 110 -11.78 13.81 -15.55
C GLY A 110 -11.93 15.29 -15.17
N ALA A 111 -10.91 16.12 -15.38
CA ALA A 111 -11.02 17.57 -15.25
C ALA A 111 -11.89 18.18 -16.36
N ILE A 112 -12.43 19.36 -16.08
CA ILE A 112 -13.33 20.11 -16.99
C ILE A 112 -12.59 20.67 -18.21
N VAL A 113 -11.25 20.77 -18.14
CA VAL A 113 -10.43 21.31 -19.23
C VAL A 113 -10.25 20.26 -20.33
N LEU A 114 -10.90 20.47 -21.47
CA LEU A 114 -10.77 19.59 -22.65
C LEU A 114 -9.48 19.84 -23.44
N TYR A 115 -9.03 21.10 -23.49
CA TYR A 115 -7.85 21.53 -24.21
C TYR A 115 -7.34 22.85 -23.64
N GLY A 116 -6.03 22.96 -23.42
CA GLY A 116 -5.33 24.19 -23.07
C GLY A 116 -4.10 24.35 -23.97
N LYS A 117 -3.71 25.60 -24.24
CA LYS A 117 -2.43 25.84 -24.91
C LYS A 117 -1.29 25.57 -23.94
N GLU A 118 -0.16 25.04 -24.42
CA GLU A 118 1.01 24.70 -23.60
C GLU A 118 1.52 25.88 -22.76
N GLY A 119 1.49 27.11 -23.30
CA GLY A 119 1.87 28.32 -22.56
C GLY A 119 0.94 28.70 -21.39
N MET A 120 -0.17 27.98 -21.19
CA MET A 120 -1.05 28.13 -20.02
C MET A 120 -0.82 27.02 -18.97
N ASP A 121 -0.01 26.01 -19.28
CA ASP A 121 0.26 24.89 -18.40
C ASP A 121 1.44 25.22 -17.47
N ILE A 122 1.14 25.42 -16.19
CA ILE A 122 2.14 25.70 -15.14
C ILE A 122 2.65 24.42 -14.45
N THR A 123 2.23 23.22 -14.90
CA THR A 123 2.52 21.94 -14.22
C THR A 123 4.00 21.71 -14.05
N GLU A 124 4.81 21.90 -15.11
CA GLU A 124 6.26 21.65 -15.04
C GLU A 124 6.96 22.58 -14.05
N GLU A 125 6.60 23.86 -14.03
CA GLU A 125 7.16 24.83 -13.09
C GLU A 125 6.81 24.48 -11.65
N VAL A 126 5.53 24.19 -11.39
CA VAL A 126 5.03 23.77 -10.08
C VAL A 126 5.75 22.50 -9.60
N VAL A 127 5.85 21.48 -10.46
CA VAL A 127 6.52 20.21 -10.15
C VAL A 127 8.01 20.41 -9.86
N SER A 128 8.70 21.21 -10.68
CA SER A 128 10.13 21.50 -10.49
C SER A 128 10.40 22.15 -9.15
N ASN A 129 9.62 23.17 -8.80
CA ASN A 129 9.77 23.91 -7.54
C ASN A 129 9.38 23.09 -6.31
N LEU A 130 8.30 22.29 -6.39
CA LEU A 130 7.95 21.32 -5.35
C LEU A 130 9.07 20.32 -5.08
N ASN A 131 9.66 19.76 -6.14
CA ASN A 131 10.78 18.83 -6.03
C ASN A 131 12.02 19.48 -5.43
N LYS A 132 12.30 20.74 -5.77
CA LYS A 132 13.39 21.53 -5.19
C LYS A 132 13.18 21.75 -3.70
N ARG A 133 12.01 22.25 -3.29
CA ARG A 133 11.65 22.44 -1.87
C ARG A 133 11.80 21.16 -1.07
N TYR A 134 11.40 20.02 -1.64
CA TYR A 134 11.59 18.73 -0.99
C TYR A 134 13.06 18.36 -0.81
N LYS A 135 13.87 18.47 -1.87
CA LYS A 135 15.32 18.19 -1.80
C LYS A 135 16.01 19.06 -0.76
N ASP A 136 15.60 20.31 -0.63
CA ASP A 136 16.16 21.24 0.36
C ASP A 136 15.68 20.90 1.80
N SER A 137 14.45 20.41 1.97
CA SER A 137 13.94 19.93 3.28
C SER A 137 14.53 18.60 3.75
N LYS A 138 15.16 17.83 2.85
CA LYS A 138 15.85 16.56 3.13
C LYS A 138 17.32 16.73 3.51
N LYS A 139 17.88 17.95 3.40
CA LYS A 139 19.23 18.29 3.88
C LYS A 139 19.20 18.67 5.34
#